data_AF-A0A432H4K3-F1
#
_entry.id   AF-A0A432H4K3-F1
#
_cell.length_a   1.000
_cell.length_b   1.000
_cell.length_c   1.000
_cell.angle_alpha   90.00
_cell.angle_beta   90.00
_cell.angle_gamma   90.00
#
_symmetry.space_group_name_H-M   'P 1'
#
loop_
_entity.id
_entity.type
_entity.pdbx_description
1 polymer ?
#
loop_
_entity_poly.entity_id
_entity_poly.type
_entity_poly.pdbx_seq_one_letter_code
_entity_poly.pdbx_strand_id
1 'polypeptide(L)'
;MEEKQMGQLRVNCRVRIIPMLLLATVVSCGKEQLPVSPTGITDPDVAPEVKSTVQDHNGVGSKDDLDATEDVGLTAADESTVVEVSGNLPSLRLLEDPAFQMRAKLGHLVAKRRCILCHKVDGRGGILQPPLLQVSVRRLERMNTISEHLARLQADDPDRYQTRVDLFNSIEAEPDQLRKMSIWLHGYLSYPTFDNADAKMPLQVLKPEEIDQLASYVIQLAIEGVKSGVSGPE
;
A
#
# COMPACT_ATOMS: atom_id res chain seq x y z
N MET A 1 -55.71 3.12 -4.83
CA MET A 1 -55.46 2.31 -6.04
C MET A 1 -54.97 3.26 -7.10
N GLU A 2 -53.66 3.46 -7.20
CA GLU A 2 -53.05 4.34 -8.20
C GLU A 2 -51.98 3.54 -8.94
N GLU A 3 -52.26 3.22 -10.21
CA GLU A 3 -51.33 2.58 -11.14
C GLU A 3 -50.30 3.60 -11.64
N LYS A 4 -49.02 3.39 -11.33
CA LYS A 4 -47.91 4.13 -11.96
C LYS A 4 -47.38 3.32 -13.14
N GLN A 5 -47.58 3.84 -14.34
CA GLN A 5 -47.04 3.31 -15.58
C GLN A 5 -45.51 3.37 -15.60
N MET A 6 -44.89 2.23 -15.91
CA MET A 6 -43.44 2.05 -15.98
C MET A 6 -43.01 2.09 -17.46
N GLY A 7 -42.34 3.18 -17.86
CA GLY A 7 -41.82 3.38 -19.21
C GLY A 7 -40.58 2.51 -19.48
N GLN A 8 -40.65 1.66 -20.50
CA GLN A 8 -39.52 0.88 -20.99
C GLN A 8 -38.65 1.71 -21.94
N LEU A 9 -37.40 1.99 -21.55
CA LEU A 9 -36.36 2.51 -22.42
C LEU A 9 -35.64 1.34 -23.11
N ARG A 10 -35.82 1.21 -24.43
CA ARG A 10 -35.08 0.25 -25.27
C ARG A 10 -33.72 0.85 -25.65
N VAL A 11 -32.64 0.24 -25.17
CA VAL A 11 -31.27 0.60 -25.55
C VAL A 11 -30.84 -0.30 -26.72
N ASN A 12 -30.73 0.27 -27.91
CA ASN A 12 -30.21 -0.41 -29.11
C ASN A 12 -28.68 -0.47 -29.06
N CYS A 13 -28.12 -1.58 -28.58
CA CYS A 13 -26.68 -1.83 -28.60
C CYS A 13 -26.28 -2.50 -29.92
N ARG A 14 -25.70 -1.73 -30.85
CA ARG A 14 -25.13 -2.26 -32.09
C ARG A 14 -23.76 -2.86 -31.81
N VAL A 15 -23.69 -4.19 -31.70
CA VAL A 15 -22.44 -4.96 -31.62
C VAL A 15 -21.76 -4.93 -32.99
N ARG A 16 -20.57 -4.32 -33.07
CA ARG A 16 -19.69 -4.44 -34.24
C ARG A 16 -18.75 -5.62 -34.01
N ILE A 17 -18.90 -6.65 -34.85
CA ILE A 17 -18.02 -7.81 -34.90
C ILE A 17 -16.77 -7.39 -35.68
N ILE A 18 -15.60 -7.41 -35.03
CA ILE A 18 -14.30 -7.21 -35.68
C ILE A 18 -13.71 -8.59 -35.98
N PRO A 19 -13.29 -8.88 -37.22
CA PRO A 19 -12.68 -10.16 -37.57
C PRO A 19 -11.25 -10.23 -37.00
N MET A 20 -10.97 -11.25 -36.17
CA MET A 20 -9.64 -11.60 -35.69
C MET A 20 -8.82 -12.22 -36.83
N LEU A 21 -7.76 -11.53 -37.26
CA LEU A 21 -6.71 -12.12 -38.08
C LEU A 21 -5.83 -13.01 -37.20
N LEU A 22 -5.82 -14.31 -37.50
CA LEU A 22 -4.91 -15.31 -36.96
C LEU A 22 -3.51 -15.12 -37.57
N LEU A 23 -2.55 -14.66 -36.77
CA LEU A 23 -1.12 -14.75 -37.08
C LEU A 23 -0.56 -15.98 -36.37
N ALA A 24 -0.31 -17.04 -37.14
CA ALA A 24 0.45 -18.20 -36.72
C ALA A 24 1.95 -17.88 -36.83
N THR A 25 2.67 -17.86 -35.71
CA THR A 25 4.14 -17.87 -35.71
C THR A 25 4.63 -19.25 -35.32
N VAL A 26 5.46 -19.79 -36.22
CA VAL A 26 6.14 -21.08 -36.19
C VAL A 26 7.10 -21.22 -35.00
N VAL A 27 7.04 -22.40 -34.40
CA VAL A 27 7.94 -22.92 -33.37
C VAL A 27 9.33 -23.12 -33.95
N SER A 28 10.36 -22.53 -33.33
CA SER A 28 11.76 -22.87 -33.57
C SER A 28 12.33 -23.58 -32.34
N CYS A 29 12.71 -24.83 -32.54
CA CYS A 29 13.26 -25.73 -31.53
C CYS A 29 14.79 -25.54 -31.50
N GLY A 30 15.29 -24.73 -30.58
CA GLY A 30 16.72 -24.57 -30.30
C GLY A 30 17.16 -25.48 -29.17
N LYS A 31 17.98 -26.47 -29.50
CA LYS A 31 18.59 -27.47 -28.62
C LYS A 31 20.06 -27.09 -28.49
N GLU A 32 20.57 -26.84 -27.28
CA GLU A 32 22.01 -26.75 -26.90
C GLU A 32 22.10 -26.06 -25.53
N GLN A 33 23.04 -26.31 -24.60
CA GLN A 33 23.90 -27.42 -24.24
C GLN A 33 24.41 -27.01 -22.84
N LEU A 34 24.37 -27.91 -21.85
CA LEU A 34 24.81 -27.61 -20.49
C LEU A 34 26.35 -27.65 -20.39
N PRO A 35 27.02 -26.63 -19.84
CA PRO A 35 28.39 -26.76 -19.37
C PRO A 35 28.45 -26.99 -17.85
N VAL A 36 28.89 -28.20 -17.53
CA VAL A 36 29.79 -28.66 -16.45
C VAL A 36 30.23 -27.61 -15.41
N SER A 37 29.97 -27.93 -14.14
CA SER A 37 30.52 -27.28 -12.94
C SER A 37 32.01 -27.60 -12.73
N PRO A 38 32.84 -26.62 -12.34
CA PRO A 38 34.11 -26.89 -11.67
C PRO A 38 33.99 -26.72 -10.15
N THR A 39 34.45 -27.75 -9.46
CA THR A 39 34.73 -27.85 -8.03
C THR A 39 35.93 -26.98 -7.63
N GLY A 40 35.82 -26.32 -6.48
CA GLY A 40 36.93 -26.16 -5.54
C GLY A 40 37.48 -24.74 -5.29
N ILE A 41 38.00 -24.61 -4.06
CA ILE A 41 38.99 -23.63 -3.55
C ILE A 41 38.41 -22.59 -2.54
N THR A 42 38.47 -23.02 -1.27
CA THR A 42 38.97 -22.34 -0.04
C THR A 42 39.03 -20.81 0.09
N ASP A 43 38.49 -20.33 1.23
CA ASP A 43 38.73 -19.09 2.03
C ASP A 43 40.22 -18.64 2.14
N PRO A 44 40.60 -17.40 2.61
CA PRO A 44 39.90 -16.53 3.59
C PRO A 44 40.04 -14.98 3.43
N ASP A 45 39.34 -14.27 4.33
CA ASP A 45 39.67 -12.97 4.97
C ASP A 45 40.45 -11.90 4.16
N VAL A 46 39.77 -10.82 3.74
CA VAL A 46 40.32 -9.45 3.80
C VAL A 46 39.17 -8.43 3.93
N ALA A 47 39.17 -7.70 5.04
CA ALA A 47 38.30 -6.54 5.29
C ALA A 47 38.70 -5.31 4.46
N PRO A 48 37.75 -4.48 3.98
CA PRO A 48 38.06 -3.14 3.50
C PRO A 48 37.84 -2.07 4.59
N GLU A 49 38.95 -1.43 4.93
CA GLU A 49 39.07 -0.20 5.71
C GLU A 49 38.39 0.97 4.97
N VAL A 50 37.26 1.47 5.49
CA VAL A 50 36.54 2.62 4.91
C VAL A 50 37.07 3.91 5.54
N LYS A 51 37.82 4.66 4.73
CA LYS A 51 38.26 6.04 5.00
C LYS A 51 37.05 6.97 5.07
N SER A 52 36.80 7.54 6.24
CA SER A 52 35.87 8.65 6.43
C SER A 52 36.53 9.94 5.92
N THR A 53 35.96 10.56 4.89
CA THR A 53 36.33 11.90 4.43
C THR A 53 35.27 12.89 4.93
N VAL A 54 35.72 13.73 5.85
CA VAL A 54 35.07 14.96 6.29
C VAL A 54 35.01 15.94 5.11
N GLN A 55 33.83 16.44 4.78
CA GLN A 55 33.67 17.66 4.00
C GLN A 55 32.73 18.62 4.73
N ASP A 56 33.36 19.65 5.29
CA ASP A 56 32.74 20.89 5.72
C ASP A 56 32.26 21.69 4.50
N HIS A 57 31.02 22.18 4.53
CA HIS A 57 30.62 23.31 3.70
C HIS A 57 29.77 24.30 4.52
N ASN A 58 30.44 25.40 4.86
CA ASN A 58 29.89 26.69 5.24
C ASN A 58 29.12 27.35 4.07
N GLY A 59 28.04 28.06 4.41
CA GLY A 59 27.37 29.07 3.58
C GLY A 59 26.14 29.59 4.34
N VAL A 60 26.24 30.62 5.18
CA VAL A 60 26.25 32.07 4.87
C VAL A 60 25.00 32.55 4.12
N GLY A 61 24.15 33.28 4.86
CA GLY A 61 23.48 34.51 4.41
C GLY A 61 22.15 34.37 3.65
N SER A 62 21.05 34.79 4.28
CA SER A 62 20.48 36.11 4.03
C SER A 62 19.27 36.38 4.93
N LYS A 63 19.33 37.52 5.61
CA LYS A 63 18.21 38.28 6.14
C LYS A 63 17.54 38.97 4.96
N ASP A 64 16.20 39.07 4.97
CA ASP A 64 15.51 40.28 4.57
C ASP A 64 14.17 40.37 5.32
N ASP A 65 13.93 41.57 5.82
CA ASP A 65 12.83 42.05 6.65
C ASP A 65 11.61 42.49 5.80
N LEU A 66 10.50 42.77 6.48
CA LEU A 66 9.32 43.58 6.08
C LEU A 66 8.27 42.85 5.21
N ASP A 67 6.96 43.02 5.33
CA ASP A 67 6.15 44.15 5.77
C ASP A 67 4.72 43.69 6.19
N ALA A 68 4.00 44.61 6.81
CA ALA A 68 2.78 44.50 7.58
C ALA A 68 1.44 44.44 6.79
N THR A 69 0.42 43.90 7.49
CA THR A 69 -1.00 44.31 7.57
C THR A 69 -1.82 44.58 6.31
N GLU A 70 -2.95 43.87 6.15
CA GLU A 70 -4.35 44.39 6.03
C GLU A 70 -5.30 43.20 6.29
N ASP A 71 -5.90 43.03 7.48
CA ASP A 71 -7.26 43.44 7.88
C ASP A 71 -8.28 43.68 6.76
N VAL A 72 -9.12 42.68 6.44
CA VAL A 72 -10.54 42.91 6.10
C VAL A 72 -11.40 41.66 6.38
N GLY A 73 -12.45 41.85 7.19
CA GLY A 73 -13.82 41.58 6.72
C GLY A 73 -14.44 40.21 7.02
N LEU A 74 -15.29 40.20 8.05
CA LEU A 74 -16.24 39.15 8.40
C LEU A 74 -17.21 38.81 7.25
N THR A 75 -17.49 37.51 7.05
CA THR A 75 -18.85 37.02 6.79
C THR A 75 -19.10 35.71 7.54
N ALA A 76 -20.15 35.74 8.34
CA ALA A 76 -20.62 34.69 9.24
C ALA A 76 -21.41 33.59 8.53
N ALA A 77 -21.50 32.46 9.25
CA ALA A 77 -22.51 31.41 9.15
C ALA A 77 -22.38 30.46 7.95
N ASP A 78 -21.47 29.49 8.07
CA ASP A 78 -21.85 28.11 7.78
C ASP A 78 -21.52 27.27 9.01
N GLU A 79 -22.56 26.99 9.79
CA GLU A 79 -22.54 26.10 10.95
C GLU A 79 -22.44 24.66 10.45
N SER A 80 -21.27 24.33 9.88
CA SER A 80 -20.88 22.96 9.60
C SER A 80 -20.86 22.23 10.93
N THR A 81 -21.87 21.41 11.11
CA THR A 81 -22.01 20.46 12.21
C THR A 81 -20.77 19.58 12.18
N VAL A 82 -19.77 19.93 13.00
CA VAL A 82 -18.54 19.16 13.14
C VAL A 82 -18.95 17.89 13.87
N VAL A 83 -19.32 16.87 13.09
CA VAL A 83 -19.51 15.53 13.62
C VAL A 83 -18.16 15.15 14.21
N GLU A 84 -18.06 15.15 15.54
CA GLU A 84 -16.89 14.61 16.23
C GLU A 84 -16.78 13.14 15.83
N VAL A 85 -15.96 12.88 14.82
CA VAL A 85 -15.59 11.53 14.40
C VAL A 85 -14.78 10.95 15.56
N SER A 86 -15.48 10.26 16.45
CA SER A 86 -14.98 9.63 17.68
C SER A 86 -14.16 8.37 17.36
N GLY A 87 -13.24 8.46 16.40
CA GLY A 87 -12.23 7.46 16.09
C GLY A 87 -10.89 7.90 16.67
N ASN A 88 -10.28 7.07 17.49
CA ASN A 88 -8.92 7.30 18.01
C ASN A 88 -7.92 7.27 16.84
N LEU A 89 -7.70 8.43 16.21
CA LEU A 89 -6.82 8.55 15.05
C LEU A 89 -5.36 8.44 15.51
N PRO A 90 -4.52 7.63 14.83
CA PRO A 90 -3.11 7.52 15.18
C PRO A 90 -2.35 8.83 14.95
N SER A 91 -1.12 8.88 15.49
CA SER A 91 -0.11 9.88 15.14
C SER A 91 0.02 10.02 13.62
N LEU A 92 -0.14 11.23 13.09
CA LEU A 92 -0.07 11.52 11.66
C LEU A 92 1.34 11.89 11.17
N ARG A 93 2.36 11.76 12.02
CA ARG A 93 3.76 12.15 11.69
C ARG A 93 4.29 11.49 10.41
N LEU A 94 3.85 10.26 10.11
CA LEU A 94 4.27 9.59 8.87
C LEU A 94 3.73 10.29 7.61
N LEU A 95 2.55 10.90 7.67
CA LEU A 95 1.95 11.61 6.53
C LEU A 95 2.60 12.97 6.26
N GLU A 96 3.32 13.51 7.25
CA GLU A 96 4.06 14.77 7.15
C GLU A 96 5.40 14.57 6.43
N ASP A 97 5.90 13.33 6.32
CA ASP A 97 7.14 13.02 5.59
C ASP A 97 6.98 13.30 4.08
N PRO A 98 7.79 14.22 3.49
CA PRO A 98 7.74 14.50 2.07
C PRO A 98 7.95 13.26 1.19
N ALA A 99 8.80 12.32 1.62
CA ALA A 99 9.03 11.08 0.89
C ALA A 99 7.78 10.20 0.90
N PHE A 100 7.07 10.13 2.02
CA PHE A 100 5.77 9.45 2.10
C PHE A 100 4.75 10.12 1.18
N GLN A 101 4.62 11.44 1.22
CA GLN A 101 3.66 12.17 0.37
C GLN A 101 3.92 11.95 -1.12
N MET A 102 5.18 11.95 -1.54
CA MET A 102 5.54 11.65 -2.93
C MET A 102 5.15 10.23 -3.34
N ARG A 103 5.32 9.25 -2.45
CA ARG A 103 4.97 7.85 -2.70
C ARG A 103 3.46 7.58 -2.67
N ALA A 104 2.74 8.23 -1.74
CA ALA A 104 1.30 8.10 -1.58
C ALA A 104 0.53 8.76 -2.74
N LYS A 105 1.11 9.80 -3.35
CA LYS A 105 0.63 10.38 -4.60
C LYS A 105 0.84 9.35 -5.71
N LEU A 106 -0.17 8.53 -5.99
CA LEU A 106 -0.55 7.94 -7.28
C LEU A 106 -1.15 6.54 -7.10
N GLY A 107 -2.47 6.45 -7.26
CA GLY A 107 -3.18 5.19 -7.48
C GLY A 107 -2.83 4.49 -8.81
N HIS A 108 -1.88 5.00 -9.60
CA HIS A 108 -1.51 4.40 -10.89
C HIS A 108 -1.03 2.94 -10.71
N LEU A 109 -0.33 2.64 -9.60
CA LEU A 109 0.16 1.30 -9.35
C LEU A 109 -0.99 0.34 -9.04
N VAL A 110 -2.05 0.82 -8.39
CA VAL A 110 -3.25 0.04 -8.09
C VAL A 110 -3.91 -0.45 -9.39
N ALA A 111 -3.95 0.40 -10.42
CA ALA A 111 -4.39 0.03 -11.75
C ALA A 111 -3.38 -0.89 -12.47
N LYS A 112 -2.09 -0.52 -12.49
CA LYS A 112 -1.01 -1.27 -13.16
C LYS A 112 -0.85 -2.70 -12.60
N ARG A 113 -0.98 -2.85 -11.28
CA ARG A 113 -0.92 -4.13 -10.54
C ARG A 113 -2.29 -4.79 -10.40
N ARG A 114 -3.30 -4.29 -11.13
CA ARG A 114 -4.61 -4.91 -11.28
C ARG A 114 -5.36 -5.16 -9.96
N CYS A 115 -5.05 -4.40 -8.91
CA CYS A 115 -5.76 -4.46 -7.64
C CYS A 115 -7.26 -4.16 -7.82
N ILE A 116 -7.59 -3.30 -8.79
CA ILE A 116 -8.97 -2.96 -9.18
C ILE A 116 -9.76 -4.13 -9.77
N LEU A 117 -9.12 -5.25 -10.14
CA LEU A 117 -9.85 -6.43 -10.60
C LEU A 117 -10.54 -7.18 -9.45
N CYS A 118 -9.97 -7.08 -8.24
CA CYS A 118 -10.52 -7.74 -7.06
C CYS A 118 -11.24 -6.75 -6.12
N HIS A 119 -10.68 -5.55 -5.96
CA HIS A 119 -11.17 -4.54 -5.03
C HIS A 119 -11.85 -3.37 -5.76
N LYS A 120 -12.81 -2.73 -5.09
CA LYS A 120 -13.28 -1.38 -5.47
C LYS A 120 -12.33 -0.30 -4.95
N VAL A 121 -12.11 0.73 -5.77
CA VAL A 121 -11.43 1.98 -5.43
C VAL A 121 -12.32 3.11 -5.94
N ASP A 122 -12.73 4.02 -5.06
CA ASP A 122 -13.68 5.11 -5.38
C ASP A 122 -14.94 4.62 -6.11
N GLY A 123 -15.49 3.49 -5.64
CA GLY A 123 -16.69 2.86 -6.20
C GLY A 123 -16.48 2.08 -7.51
N ARG A 124 -15.26 2.08 -8.09
CA ARG A 124 -14.94 1.40 -9.35
C ARG A 124 -14.06 0.18 -9.13
N GLY A 125 -14.25 -0.87 -9.93
CA GLY A 125 -13.45 -2.10 -9.87
C GLY A 125 -14.28 -3.35 -9.58
N GLY A 126 -13.60 -4.42 -9.17
CA GLY A 126 -14.19 -5.72 -8.89
C GLY A 126 -14.93 -5.78 -7.57
N ILE A 127 -15.73 -6.84 -7.41
CA ILE A 127 -16.50 -7.17 -6.20
C ILE A 127 -16.03 -8.47 -5.53
N LEU A 128 -14.92 -9.04 -6.01
CA LEU A 128 -14.41 -10.33 -5.52
C LEU A 128 -13.89 -10.22 -4.09
N GLN A 129 -13.38 -9.06 -3.71
CA GLN A 129 -12.88 -8.74 -2.38
C GLN A 129 -13.47 -7.41 -1.91
N PRO A 130 -13.48 -7.12 -0.59
CA PRO A 130 -14.01 -5.87 -0.08
C PRO A 130 -13.31 -4.64 -0.71
N PRO A 131 -13.96 -3.46 -0.76
CA PRO A 131 -13.34 -2.23 -1.21
C PRO A 131 -11.96 -1.98 -0.58
N LEU A 132 -11.03 -1.43 -1.36
CA LEU A 132 -9.66 -1.21 -0.92
C LEU A 132 -9.61 -0.29 0.31
N LEU A 133 -10.45 0.74 0.34
CA LEU A 133 -10.62 1.64 1.48
C LEU A 133 -10.96 0.88 2.77
N GLN A 134 -11.91 -0.05 2.71
CA GLN A 134 -12.35 -0.85 3.86
C GLN A 134 -11.27 -1.81 4.37
N VAL A 135 -10.56 -2.49 3.46
CA VAL A 135 -9.46 -3.38 3.88
C VAL A 135 -8.29 -2.60 4.46
N SER A 136 -8.03 -1.39 3.97
CA SER A 136 -7.01 -0.47 4.54
C SER A 136 -7.36 -0.06 5.97
N VAL A 137 -8.59 0.40 6.22
CA VAL A 137 -9.06 0.76 7.57
C VAL A 137 -8.97 -0.45 8.51
N ARG A 138 -9.51 -1.60 8.10
CA ARG A 138 -9.46 -2.83 8.90
C ARG A 138 -8.04 -3.23 9.25
N ARG A 139 -7.08 -3.06 8.31
CA ARG A 139 -5.68 -3.37 8.59
C ARG A 139 -5.09 -2.40 9.61
N LEU A 140 -5.40 -1.11 9.52
CA LEU A 140 -4.97 -0.10 10.47
C LEU A 140 -5.50 -0.40 11.88
N GLU A 141 -6.78 -0.74 12.02
CA GLU A 141 -7.40 -1.14 13.30
C GLU A 141 -6.67 -2.35 13.91
N ARG A 142 -6.37 -3.36 13.10
CA ARG A 142 -5.63 -4.56 13.53
C ARG A 142 -4.17 -4.30 13.89
N MET A 143 -3.62 -3.10 13.68
CA MET A 143 -2.31 -2.77 14.23
C MET A 143 -2.34 -2.62 15.75
N ASN A 144 -3.50 -2.30 16.33
CA ASN A 144 -3.67 -2.18 17.78
C ASN A 144 -3.53 -3.52 18.51
N THR A 145 -3.84 -4.63 17.83
CA THR A 145 -3.83 -5.99 18.39
C THR A 145 -2.80 -6.88 17.70
N ILE A 146 -1.75 -6.30 17.11
CA ILE A 146 -0.78 -7.08 16.34
C ILE A 146 -0.02 -8.08 17.22
N SER A 147 0.33 -7.73 18.46
CA SER A 147 1.08 -8.62 19.36
C SER A 147 0.27 -9.84 19.73
N GLU A 148 -1.04 -9.70 19.94
CA GLU A 148 -1.95 -10.83 20.17
C GLU A 148 -2.07 -11.72 18.92
N HIS A 149 -2.06 -11.13 17.73
CA HIS A 149 -2.03 -11.89 16.48
C HIS A 149 -0.73 -12.68 16.32
N LEU A 150 0.42 -12.05 16.60
CA LEU A 150 1.73 -12.68 16.50
C LEU A 150 1.94 -13.78 17.55
N ALA A 151 1.45 -13.57 18.78
CA ALA A 151 1.45 -14.61 19.82
C ALA A 151 0.63 -15.84 19.41
N ARG A 152 -0.55 -15.63 18.79
CA ARG A 152 -1.34 -16.73 18.23
C ARG A 152 -0.64 -17.40 17.06
N LEU A 153 -0.05 -16.63 16.14
CA LEU A 153 0.70 -17.18 15.02
C LEU A 153 1.87 -18.05 15.51
N GLN A 154 2.60 -17.61 16.53
CA GLN A 154 3.69 -18.38 17.13
C GLN A 154 3.21 -19.70 17.74
N ALA A 155 2.00 -19.73 18.33
CA ALA A 155 1.41 -20.93 18.90
C ALA A 155 0.84 -21.89 17.83
N ASP A 156 0.16 -21.34 16.82
CA ASP A 156 -0.61 -22.11 15.83
C ASP A 156 0.23 -22.57 14.63
N ASP A 157 1.20 -21.78 14.18
CA ASP A 157 2.10 -22.04 13.04
C ASP A 157 3.53 -21.56 13.36
N PRO A 158 4.24 -22.26 14.26
CA PRO A 158 5.57 -21.85 14.74
C PRO A 158 6.62 -21.79 13.62
N ASP A 159 6.51 -22.64 12.59
CA ASP A 159 7.44 -22.66 11.46
C ASP A 159 7.32 -21.38 10.62
N ARG A 160 6.08 -20.93 10.36
CA ARG A 160 5.84 -19.64 9.69
C ARG A 160 6.34 -18.48 10.53
N TYR A 161 6.06 -18.52 11.85
CA TYR A 161 6.55 -17.51 12.78
C TYR A 161 8.08 -17.41 12.72
N GLN A 162 8.76 -18.54 12.88
CA GLN A 162 10.22 -18.61 12.96
C GLN A 162 10.91 -18.17 11.66
N THR A 163 10.32 -18.45 10.50
CA THR A 163 10.86 -18.06 9.18
C THR A 163 10.89 -16.53 8.97
N ARG A 164 10.15 -15.77 9.78
CA ARG A 164 9.99 -14.31 9.67
C ARG A 164 10.12 -13.60 11.03
N VAL A 165 10.76 -14.23 12.01
CA VAL A 165 10.84 -13.71 13.38
C VAL A 165 11.43 -12.30 13.44
N ASP A 166 12.45 -12.00 12.64
CA ASP A 166 13.06 -10.66 12.61
C ASP A 166 12.08 -9.58 12.12
N LEU A 167 11.25 -9.92 11.12
CA LEU A 167 10.20 -9.03 10.64
C LEU A 167 9.15 -8.82 11.73
N PHE A 168 8.70 -9.88 12.40
CA PHE A 168 7.71 -9.77 13.48
C PHE A 168 8.23 -8.96 14.67
N ASN A 169 9.47 -9.19 15.10
CA ASN A 169 10.14 -8.40 16.12
C ASN A 169 10.21 -6.91 15.74
N SER A 170 10.51 -6.60 14.46
CA SER A 170 10.53 -5.20 13.98
C SER A 170 9.15 -4.54 14.01
N ILE A 171 8.09 -5.29 13.71
CA ILE A 171 6.70 -4.80 13.80
C ILE A 171 6.33 -4.52 15.25
N GLU A 172 6.69 -5.38 16.20
CA GLU A 172 6.37 -5.19 17.61
C GLU A 172 7.15 -4.04 18.25
N ALA A 173 8.42 -3.88 17.87
CA ALA A 173 9.30 -2.85 18.39
C ALA A 173 8.92 -1.43 17.92
N GLU A 174 8.18 -1.29 16.81
CA GLU A 174 7.79 0.01 16.26
C GLU A 174 6.62 0.64 17.06
N PRO A 175 6.83 1.79 17.74
CA PRO A 175 5.77 2.43 18.52
C PRO A 175 4.74 3.18 17.66
N ASP A 176 5.10 3.68 16.48
CA ASP A 176 4.18 4.42 15.63
C ASP A 176 3.29 3.46 14.82
N GLN A 177 1.98 3.58 15.00
CA GLN A 177 1.01 2.66 14.40
C GLN A 177 1.06 2.66 12.86
N LEU A 178 1.34 3.80 12.22
CA LEU A 178 1.40 3.89 10.77
C LEU A 178 2.70 3.30 10.23
N ARG A 179 3.81 3.50 10.93
CA ARG A 179 5.08 2.82 10.60
C ARG A 179 4.98 1.31 10.78
N LYS A 180 4.32 0.86 11.85
CA LYS A 180 4.00 -0.55 12.09
C LYS A 180 3.20 -1.15 10.93
N MET A 181 2.17 -0.45 10.47
CA MET A 181 1.40 -0.82 9.29
C MET A 181 2.26 -0.86 8.02
N SER A 182 3.18 0.09 7.86
CA SER A 182 4.11 0.10 6.73
C SER A 182 5.00 -1.14 6.72
N ILE A 183 5.62 -1.49 7.84
CA ILE A 183 6.48 -2.69 7.96
C ILE A 183 5.67 -3.95 7.62
N TRP A 184 4.45 -4.07 8.16
CA TRP A 184 3.56 -5.18 7.85
C TRP A 184 3.20 -5.25 6.35
N LEU A 185 2.85 -4.11 5.74
CA LEU A 185 2.51 -4.04 4.31
C LEU A 185 3.67 -4.44 3.42
N HIS A 186 4.92 -4.12 3.79
CA HIS A 186 6.09 -4.60 3.06
C HIS A 186 6.19 -6.13 3.07
N GLY A 187 5.99 -6.75 4.24
CA GLY A 187 5.91 -8.21 4.36
C GLY A 187 4.79 -8.80 3.50
N TYR A 188 3.58 -8.24 3.61
CA TYR A 188 2.39 -8.72 2.90
C TYR A 188 2.48 -8.58 1.38
N LEU A 189 2.93 -7.42 0.89
CA LEU A 189 3.05 -7.17 -0.55
C LEU A 189 4.19 -7.98 -1.19
N SER A 190 5.24 -8.30 -0.42
CA SER A 190 6.32 -9.20 -0.86
C SER A 190 5.88 -10.66 -0.86
N TYR A 191 5.14 -11.07 0.17
CA TYR A 191 4.69 -12.45 0.35
C TYR A 191 3.33 -12.47 1.07
N PRO A 192 2.21 -12.56 0.32
CA PRO A 192 0.86 -12.38 0.89
C PRO A 192 0.49 -13.35 1.99
N THR A 193 1.13 -14.51 2.03
CA THR A 193 0.87 -15.55 3.03
C THR A 193 1.83 -15.51 4.21
N PHE A 194 2.62 -14.44 4.40
CA PHE A 194 3.69 -14.42 5.41
C PHE A 194 3.20 -14.53 6.86
N ASP A 195 2.02 -13.98 7.17
CA ASP A 195 1.40 -14.04 8.50
C ASP A 195 0.05 -14.78 8.50
N ASN A 196 -0.45 -15.17 7.32
CA ASN A 196 -1.72 -15.86 7.14
C ASN A 196 -1.68 -16.82 5.94
N ALA A 197 -1.69 -18.13 6.20
CA ALA A 197 -1.68 -19.16 5.15
C ALA A 197 -2.88 -19.06 4.18
N ASP A 198 -4.01 -18.50 4.63
CA ASP A 198 -5.25 -18.42 3.86
C ASP A 198 -5.39 -17.15 3.02
N ALA A 199 -4.37 -16.28 2.99
CA ALA A 199 -4.41 -15.04 2.22
C ALA A 199 -4.77 -15.31 0.74
N LYS A 200 -5.79 -14.61 0.24
CA LYS A 200 -6.31 -14.80 -1.13
C LYS A 200 -5.66 -13.90 -2.17
N MET A 201 -4.78 -12.98 -1.75
CA MET A 201 -4.07 -12.12 -2.69
C MET A 201 -3.02 -12.94 -3.45
N PRO A 202 -3.07 -12.99 -4.80
CA PRO A 202 -2.07 -13.69 -5.57
C PRO A 202 -0.71 -13.00 -5.43
N LEU A 203 0.37 -13.80 -5.38
CA LEU A 203 1.74 -13.29 -5.30
C LEU A 203 2.01 -12.30 -6.44
N GLN A 204 2.35 -11.07 -6.08
CA GLN A 204 2.73 -10.02 -7.03
C GLN A 204 4.25 -9.90 -7.05
N VAL A 205 4.85 -9.97 -8.24
CA VAL A 205 6.27 -9.62 -8.39
C VAL A 205 6.38 -8.10 -8.47
N LEU A 206 6.65 -7.48 -7.32
CA LEU A 206 6.80 -6.04 -7.15
C LEU A 206 8.27 -5.69 -6.93
N LYS A 207 8.69 -4.53 -7.47
CA LYS A 207 9.98 -3.95 -7.10
C LYS A 207 9.88 -3.28 -5.72
N PRO A 208 10.99 -3.11 -4.98
CA PRO A 208 10.98 -2.42 -3.70
C PRO A 208 10.28 -1.05 -3.75
N GLU A 209 10.53 -0.26 -4.79
CA GLU A 209 9.94 1.08 -4.92
C GLU A 209 8.42 1.01 -5.16
N GLU A 210 7.94 -0.05 -5.81
CA GLU A 210 6.51 -0.28 -6.01
C GLU A 210 5.81 -0.74 -4.73
N ILE A 211 6.52 -1.49 -3.87
CA ILE A 211 6.05 -1.85 -2.53
C ILE A 211 5.93 -0.58 -1.69
N ASP A 212 6.94 0.29 -1.68
CA ASP A 212 6.90 1.53 -0.89
C ASP A 212 5.73 2.43 -1.32
N GLN A 213 5.50 2.56 -2.63
CA GLN A 213 4.40 3.33 -3.19
C GLN A 213 3.03 2.75 -2.81
N LEU A 214 2.84 1.44 -2.99
CA LEU A 214 1.58 0.77 -2.64
C LEU A 214 1.33 0.82 -1.12
N ALA A 215 2.34 0.61 -0.29
CA ALA A 215 2.22 0.70 1.15
C ALA A 215 1.81 2.10 1.59
N SER A 216 2.47 3.14 1.06
CA SER A 216 2.16 4.55 1.35
C SER A 216 0.73 4.90 0.92
N TYR A 217 0.30 4.46 -0.27
CA TYR A 217 -1.06 4.66 -0.76
C TYR A 217 -2.12 3.95 0.09
N VAL A 218 -1.88 2.70 0.49
CA VAL A 218 -2.81 1.93 1.34
C VAL A 218 -2.95 2.57 2.72
N ILE A 219 -1.88 3.09 3.31
CA ILE A 219 -1.91 3.84 4.57
C ILE A 219 -2.71 5.14 4.42
N GLN A 220 -2.48 5.90 3.34
CA GLN A 220 -3.23 7.11 3.03
C GLN A 220 -4.74 6.81 2.94
N LEU A 221 -5.13 5.75 2.24
CA LEU A 221 -6.51 5.28 2.18
C LEU A 221 -7.07 4.93 3.56
N ALA A 222 -6.29 4.26 4.43
CA ALA A 222 -6.77 3.93 5.77
C ALA A 222 -7.14 5.18 6.57
N ILE A 223 -6.31 6.23 6.51
CA ILE A 223 -6.56 7.51 7.19
C ILE A 223 -7.77 8.22 6.61
N GLU A 224 -7.91 8.25 5.28
CA GLU A 224 -9.09 8.82 4.62
C GLU A 224 -10.37 8.08 5.00
N GLY A 225 -10.30 6.75 5.12
CA GLY A 225 -11.41 5.90 5.55
C GLY A 225 -11.83 6.21 6.98
N VAL A 226 -10.87 6.28 7.92
CA VAL A 226 -11.15 6.65 9.32
C VAL A 226 -11.76 8.05 9.41
N LYS A 227 -11.19 9.04 8.69
CA LYS A 227 -11.72 10.41 8.63
C LYS A 227 -13.14 10.48 8.06
N SER A 228 -13.48 9.58 7.15
CA SER A 228 -14.81 9.49 6.53
C SER A 228 -15.79 8.64 7.33
N GLY A 229 -15.41 8.15 8.52
CA GLY A 229 -16.26 7.29 9.35
C GLY A 229 -16.51 5.90 8.77
N VAL A 230 -15.67 5.44 7.83
CA VAL A 230 -15.73 4.07 7.31
C VAL A 230 -15.19 3.14 8.39
N SER A 231 -16.00 2.18 8.83
CA SER A 231 -15.53 1.06 9.66
C SER A 231 -15.03 -0.08 8.77
N GLY A 232 -14.09 -0.87 9.31
CA GLY A 232 -13.73 -2.14 8.70
C GLY A 232 -14.94 -3.09 8.63
N PRO A 233 -15.10 -3.92 7.57
CA PRO A 233 -16.07 -5.00 7.59
C PRO A 233 -15.72 -5.98 8.71
N GLU A 234 -16.74 -6.45 9.43
CA GLU A 234 -16.61 -7.45 10.50
C GLU A 234 -15.76 -8.66 10.05
#